data_AF-A0A3R7VI88-F1
#
_entry.id   AF-A0A3R7VI88-F1
#
_cell.length_a   1.000
_cell.length_b   1.000
_cell.length_c   1.000
_cell.angle_alpha   90.00
_cell.angle_beta   90.00
_cell.angle_gamma   90.00
#
_symmetry.space_group_name_H-M   'P 1'
#
loop_
_entity.id
_entity.type
_entity.pdbx_description
1 polymer ?
#
loop_
_entity_poly.entity_id
_entity_poly.type
_entity_poly.pdbx_seq_one_letter_code
_entity_poly.pdbx_strand_id
1 'polypeptide(L)'
;MANFISGWANLRTKIFKLPFGDQCLLISRQYYFKLGGHSKEKVMEDIEFIMRVPKKNRFLLKSKVSTSFRRFEKNGILLQGIIHLICQLMFLLNLKRSLIYKVYYRYDK
;
A
#
# COMPACT_ATOMS: atom_id res chain seq x y z
N MET A 1 8.70 18.47 -3.41
CA MET A 1 7.70 17.53 -3.97
C MET A 1 7.43 16.31 -3.09
N ALA A 2 8.45 15.68 -2.51
CA ALA A 2 8.29 14.54 -1.59
C ALA A 2 7.32 14.80 -0.41
N ASN A 3 7.29 16.02 0.14
CA ASN A 3 6.37 16.40 1.23
C ASN A 3 4.89 16.35 0.84
N PHE A 4 4.56 16.57 -0.44
CA PHE A 4 3.18 16.48 -0.92
C PHE A 4 2.71 15.03 -1.01
N ILE A 5 3.58 14.15 -1.50
CA ILE A 5 3.33 12.71 -1.61
C ILE A 5 3.16 12.09 -0.22
N SER A 6 4.08 12.39 0.71
CA SER A 6 3.98 11.91 2.09
C SER A 6 2.78 12.50 2.82
N GLY A 7 2.44 13.76 2.57
CA GLY A 7 1.23 14.40 3.07
C GLY A 7 -0.04 13.69 2.63
N TRP A 8 -0.18 13.41 1.32
CA TRP A 8 -1.32 12.66 0.78
C TRP A 8 -1.39 11.24 1.34
N ALA A 9 -0.26 10.53 1.41
CA ALA A 9 -0.20 9.19 1.98
C ALA A 9 -0.67 9.16 3.44
N ASN A 10 -0.21 10.10 4.26
CA ASN A 10 -0.61 10.22 5.66
C ASN A 10 -2.08 10.61 5.83
N LEU A 11 -2.58 11.56 5.03
CA LEU A 11 -3.98 11.98 5.05
C LEU A 11 -4.92 10.82 4.70
N ARG A 12 -4.61 10.11 3.62
CA ARG A 12 -5.37 8.94 3.16
C ARG A 12 -5.39 7.84 4.22
N THR A 13 -4.26 7.55 4.86
CA THR A 13 -4.22 6.58 5.95
C THR A 13 -5.04 7.04 7.15
N LYS A 14 -5.04 8.35 7.48
CA LYS A 14 -5.84 8.90 8.58
C LYS A 14 -7.35 8.82 8.30
N ILE A 15 -7.78 9.10 7.07
CA ILE A 15 -9.19 9.11 6.67
C ILE A 15 -9.72 7.68 6.48
N PHE A 16 -9.03 6.86 5.69
CA PHE A 16 -9.54 5.54 5.28
C PHE A 16 -9.07 4.41 6.20
N LYS A 17 -8.14 4.68 7.12
CA LYS A 17 -7.46 3.67 7.96
C LYS A 17 -6.83 2.57 7.11
N LEU A 18 -6.25 2.94 5.97
CA LEU A 18 -5.61 2.03 5.01
C LEU A 18 -4.11 2.35 4.91
N PRO A 19 -3.30 1.93 5.90
CA PRO A 19 -1.86 2.03 5.76
C PRO A 19 -1.39 1.14 4.62
N PHE A 20 -0.20 1.40 4.07
CA PHE A 20 0.41 0.55 3.04
C PHE A 20 1.78 0.04 3.46
N GLY A 21 2.31 -0.93 2.70
CA GLY A 21 3.61 -1.53 2.98
C GLY A 21 4.75 -0.51 3.05
N ASP A 22 4.69 0.55 2.24
CA ASP A 22 5.67 1.64 2.23
C ASP A 22 5.64 2.50 3.51
N GLN A 23 4.59 2.39 4.33
CA GLN A 23 4.50 3.05 5.64
C GLN A 23 5.08 2.22 6.80
N CYS A 24 5.81 1.13 6.50
CA CYS A 24 6.45 0.25 7.48
C CYS A 24 5.47 -0.32 8.52
N LEU A 25 4.72 -1.35 8.11
CA LEU A 25 3.75 -2.01 8.97
C LEU A 25 4.44 -2.75 10.12
N LEU A 26 4.00 -2.49 11.35
CA LEU A 26 4.45 -3.20 12.55
C LEU A 26 3.27 -4.00 13.13
N ILE A 27 3.50 -5.30 13.35
CA ILE A 27 2.49 -6.22 13.88
C ILE A 27 3.15 -7.27 14.77
N SER A 28 2.47 -7.67 15.85
CA SER A 28 2.97 -8.77 16.69
C SER A 28 2.94 -10.09 15.91
N ARG A 29 3.98 -10.91 16.08
CA ARG A 29 4.10 -12.21 15.42
C ARG A 29 2.88 -13.09 15.64
N GLN A 30 2.38 -13.16 16.87
CA GLN A 30 1.22 -13.97 17.22
C GLN A 30 -0.04 -13.48 16.50
N TYR A 31 -0.26 -12.17 16.40
CA TYR A 31 -1.42 -11.61 15.71
C TYR A 31 -1.32 -11.82 14.19
N TYR A 32 -0.12 -11.69 13.62
CA TYR A 32 0.16 -11.98 12.23
C TYR A 32 -0.23 -13.41 11.84
N PHE A 33 0.24 -14.42 12.59
CA PHE A 33 -0.10 -15.82 12.32
C PHE A 33 -1.57 -16.13 12.62
N LYS A 34 -2.17 -15.50 13.63
CA LYS A 34 -3.61 -15.62 13.90
C LYS A 34 -4.47 -15.15 12.72
N LEU A 35 -4.00 -14.15 11.97
CA LEU A 35 -4.66 -13.67 10.76
C LEU A 35 -4.37 -14.52 9.52
N GLY A 36 -3.50 -15.53 9.61
CA GLY A 36 -3.12 -16.41 8.51
C GLY A 36 -1.89 -15.96 7.71
N GLY A 37 -1.16 -14.93 8.19
CA GLY A 37 0.04 -14.40 7.52
C GLY A 37 -0.24 -13.71 6.18
N HIS A 38 0.79 -13.28 5.46
CA HIS A 38 0.65 -12.64 4.15
C HIS A 38 0.21 -13.65 3.10
N SER A 39 -0.59 -13.18 2.15
CA SER A 39 -0.97 -13.98 0.99
C SER A 39 0.23 -14.23 0.07
N LYS A 40 0.18 -15.31 -0.72
CA LYS A 40 1.16 -15.62 -1.79
C LYS A 40 0.97 -14.77 -3.05
N GLU A 41 0.05 -13.81 -3.00
CA GLU A 41 -0.24 -12.89 -4.09
C GLU A 41 0.97 -12.01 -4.39
N LYS A 42 1.19 -11.72 -5.68
CA LYS A 42 2.36 -10.95 -6.13
C LYS A 42 2.17 -9.43 -6.06
N VAL A 43 0.93 -8.97 -5.89
CA VAL A 43 0.57 -7.55 -5.83
C VAL A 43 -0.56 -7.34 -4.85
N MET A 44 -0.52 -6.22 -4.15
CA MET A 44 -1.49 -5.83 -3.13
C MET A 44 -1.61 -6.86 -2.00
N GLU A 45 -0.55 -7.63 -1.74
CA GLU A 45 -0.47 -8.56 -0.62
C GLU A 45 -0.50 -7.82 0.73
N ASP A 46 -0.02 -6.58 0.76
CA ASP A 46 -0.07 -5.68 1.90
C ASP A 46 -1.50 -5.17 2.14
N ILE A 47 -2.19 -4.66 1.12
CA ILE A 47 -3.57 -4.18 1.23
C ILE A 47 -4.51 -5.33 1.63
N GLU A 48 -4.33 -6.51 1.01
CA GLU A 48 -5.10 -7.70 1.35
C GLU A 48 -4.94 -8.07 2.83
N PHE A 49 -3.69 -8.10 3.32
CA PHE A 49 -3.43 -8.38 4.73
C PHE A 49 -4.05 -7.31 5.65
N ILE A 50 -3.89 -6.04 5.30
CA ILE A 50 -4.45 -4.92 6.07
C ILE A 50 -5.97 -4.98 6.10
N MET A 51 -6.62 -5.40 5.01
CA MET A 51 -8.07 -5.58 4.96
C MET A 51 -8.57 -6.64 5.95
N ARG A 52 -7.78 -7.68 6.26
CA ARG A 52 -8.09 -8.65 7.32
C ARG A 52 -7.97 -8.07 8.73
N VAL A 53 -7.13 -7.06 8.95
CA VAL A 53 -7.01 -6.37 10.24
C VAL A 53 -8.21 -5.44 10.43
N PRO A 54 -8.99 -5.55 11.53
CA PRO A 54 -10.10 -4.62 11.78
C PRO A 54 -9.64 -3.16 11.85
N LYS A 55 -10.41 -2.23 11.26
CA LYS A 55 -10.06 -0.78 11.24
C LYS A 55 -9.76 -0.19 12.62
N LYS A 56 -10.38 -0.71 13.69
CA LYS A 56 -10.14 -0.27 15.08
C LYS A 56 -8.75 -0.64 15.62
N ASN A 57 -8.09 -1.63 15.01
CA ASN A 57 -6.77 -2.12 15.41
C ASN A 57 -5.64 -1.52 14.55
N ARG A 58 -5.95 -0.57 13.66
CA ARG A 58 -4.98 0.07 12.77
C ARG A 58 -4.61 1.43 13.35
N PHE A 59 -3.36 1.57 13.77
CA PHE A 59 -2.84 2.79 14.42
C PHE A 59 -1.70 3.38 13.60
N LEU A 60 -1.72 4.71 13.46
CA LEU A 60 -0.57 5.46 12.94
C LEU A 60 0.39 5.72 14.10
N LEU A 61 1.62 5.23 13.95
CA LEU A 61 2.69 5.53 14.90
C LEU A 61 3.25 6.93 14.63
N LYS A 62 3.60 7.66 15.70
CA LYS A 62 4.31 8.95 15.60
C LYS A 62 5.80 8.70 15.29
N SER A 63 6.08 8.04 14.17
CA SER A 63 7.42 7.68 13.72
C SER A 63 7.66 8.19 12.30
N LYS A 64 8.93 8.36 11.94
CA LYS A 64 9.34 8.71 10.58
C LYS A 64 9.95 7.49 9.90
N VAL A 65 9.53 7.23 8.68
CA VAL A 65 10.07 6.19 7.80
C VAL A 65 10.62 6.90 6.58
N SER A 66 11.83 6.53 6.15
CA SER A 66 12.40 6.99 4.88
C SER A 66 12.33 5.84 3.88
N THR A 67 11.76 6.11 2.71
CA THR A 67 11.64 5.15 1.61
C THR A 67 12.41 5.66 0.40
N SER A 68 12.92 4.75 -0.43
CA SER A 68 13.70 5.14 -1.60
C SER A 68 12.80 5.84 -2.63
N PHE A 69 13.22 6.99 -3.13
CA PHE A 69 12.49 7.76 -4.13
C PHE A 69 12.78 7.31 -5.58
N ARG A 70 13.68 6.33 -5.78
CA ARG A 70 14.22 5.90 -7.09
C ARG A 70 13.14 5.58 -8.13
N ARG A 71 12.03 4.93 -7.72
CA ARG A 71 10.92 4.61 -8.64
C ARG A 71 10.18 5.84 -9.14
N PHE A 72 9.99 6.84 -8.28
CA PHE A 72 9.34 8.10 -8.64
C PHE A 72 10.24 8.96 -9.54
N GLU A 73 11.57 8.89 -9.40
CA GLU A 73 12.50 9.55 -10.32
C GLU A 73 12.48 8.93 -11.71
N LYS A 74 12.50 7.59 -11.78
CA LYS A 74 12.51 6.87 -13.06
C LYS A 74 11.22 7.07 -13.85
N ASN A 75 10.07 6.96 -13.17
CA ASN A 75 8.77 6.87 -13.84
C ASN A 75 7.95 8.17 -13.80
N GLY A 76 8.40 9.16 -13.01
CA GLY A 76 7.69 10.40 -12.79
C GLY A 76 6.65 10.31 -11.67
N ILE A 77 6.57 11.39 -10.88
CA ILE A 77 5.80 11.45 -9.64
C ILE A 77 4.29 11.25 -9.86
N LEU A 78 3.74 11.97 -10.84
CA LEU A 78 2.32 11.97 -11.17
C LEU A 78 1.87 10.61 -11.68
N LEU A 79 2.60 10.07 -12.67
CA LEU A 79 2.24 8.82 -13.33
C LEU A 79 2.36 7.63 -12.35
N GLN A 80 3.39 7.60 -11.50
CA GLN A 80 3.51 6.59 -10.44
C GLN A 80 2.38 6.70 -9.42
N GLY A 81 2.03 7.92 -8.99
CA GLY A 81 0.92 8.14 -8.06
C GLY A 81 -0.43 7.69 -8.64
N ILE A 82 -0.71 8.02 -9.90
CA ILE A 82 -1.94 7.65 -10.60
C ILE A 82 -2.05 6.13 -10.74
N ILE A 83 -0.97 5.46 -11.15
CA ILE A 83 -0.98 4.00 -11.34
C ILE A 83 -1.16 3.28 -10.01
N HIS A 84 -0.49 3.73 -8.95
CA HIS A 84 -0.74 3.23 -7.60
C HIS A 84 -2.21 3.40 -7.20
N LEU A 85 -2.81 4.58 -7.43
CA LEU A 85 -4.21 4.84 -7.11
C LEU A 85 -5.16 3.94 -7.92
N ILE A 86 -4.91 3.76 -9.22
CA ILE A 86 -5.71 2.89 -10.09
C ILE A 86 -5.63 1.44 -9.59
N CYS A 87 -4.43 0.92 -9.34
CA CYS A 87 -4.29 -0.45 -8.85
C CYS A 87 -4.99 -0.65 -7.50
N GLN A 88 -4.99 0.35 -6.62
CA GLN A 88 -5.72 0.32 -5.34
C GLN A 88 -7.24 0.32 -5.55
N LEU A 89 -7.76 1.17 -6.43
CA LEU A 89 -9.18 1.20 -6.77
C LEU A 89 -9.62 -0.13 -7.40
N MET A 90 -8.82 -0.68 -8.31
CA MET A 90 -9.10 -1.98 -8.91
C MET A 90 -9.17 -3.08 -7.85
N PHE A 91 -8.26 -3.05 -6.87
CA PHE A 91 -8.27 -3.98 -5.75
C PHE A 91 -9.53 -3.83 -4.88
N LEU A 92 -9.91 -2.61 -4.52
CA LEU A 92 -11.11 -2.33 -3.72
C LEU A 92 -12.41 -2.69 -4.45
N LEU A 93 -12.42 -2.63 -5.78
CA LEU A 93 -13.53 -3.07 -6.63
C LEU A 93 -13.56 -4.59 -6.86
N ASN A 94 -12.72 -5.37 -6.18
CA ASN A 94 -12.59 -6.82 -6.34
C ASN A 94 -12.31 -7.27 -7.79
N LEU A 95 -11.59 -6.46 -8.58
CA LEU A 95 -11.15 -6.88 -9.91
C LEU A 95 -10.13 -8.03 -9.83
N LYS A 96 -10.03 -8.80 -10.92
CA LYS A 96 -9.09 -9.93 -11.00
C LYS A 96 -7.66 -9.46 -10.74
N ARG A 97 -6.98 -10.10 -9.78
CA ARG A 97 -5.59 -9.77 -9.41
C ARG A 97 -4.61 -9.88 -10.58
N SER A 98 -4.87 -10.76 -11.54
CA SER A 98 -4.08 -10.88 -12.77
C SER A 98 -4.10 -9.61 -13.64
N LEU A 99 -5.20 -8.85 -13.63
CA LEU A 99 -5.30 -7.56 -14.32
C LEU A 99 -4.47 -6.50 -13.59
N ILE A 100 -4.59 -6.45 -12.26
CA ILE A 100 -3.81 -5.54 -11.41
C ILE A 100 -2.31 -5.79 -11.60
N TYR A 101 -1.89 -7.07 -11.63
CA TYR A 101 -0.51 -7.46 -11.91
C TYR A 101 -0.02 -6.98 -13.28
N LYS A 102 -0.84 -7.13 -14.34
CA LYS A 102 -0.47 -6.64 -15.67
C LYS A 102 -0.28 -5.12 -15.70
N VAL A 103 -1.17 -4.36 -15.05
CA VAL A 103 -1.08 -2.90 -14.99
C VAL A 103 0.16 -2.47 -14.20
N TYR A 104 0.38 -3.08 -13.03
CA TYR A 104 1.52 -2.77 -12.17
C TYR A 104 2.85 -3.08 -12.86
N TYR A 105 3.00 -4.28 -13.42
CA TYR A 105 4.26 -4.75 -14.00
C TYR A 105 4.58 -4.13 -15.37
N ARG A 106 3.57 -3.70 -16.13
CA ARG A 106 3.78 -2.94 -17.38
C ARG A 106 4.47 -1.60 -17.11
N TYR A 107 4.31 -1.08 -15.89
CA TYR A 107 4.81 0.21 -15.50
C TYR A 107 6.04 0.16 -14.57
N ASP A 108 6.23 -0.93 -13.83
CA ASP A 108 7.42 -1.14 -12.98
C ASP A 108 8.70 -1.49 -13.79
N LYS A 109 8.62 -1.54 -15.13
CA LYS A 109 9.73 -1.85 -16.04
C LYS A 109 10.73 -0.70 -16.21
#